data_AF-A0A3P1Y8B7-F1
#
_entry.id   AF-A0A3P1Y8B7-F1
#
_cell.length_a   1.000
_cell.length_b   1.000
_cell.length_c   1.000
_cell.angle_alpha   90.00
_cell.angle_beta   90.00
_cell.angle_gamma   90.00
#
_symmetry.space_group_name_H-M   'P 1'
#
loop_
_entity.id
_entity.type
_entity.pdbx_description
1 polymer ?
#
loop_
_entity_poly.entity_id
_entity_poly.type
_entity_poly.pdbx_seq_one_letter_code
_entity_poly.pdbx_strand_id
1 'polypeptide(L)'
;NAVSTDGAQALLRQDHADRQFMIGGLGNKQFGIYMINNSRTANGTDGQAYMDNNGNWLCGAQVIPGNYGNFDSRYVRDVRLGTRVVQTMQKGVMYEKSGHAITGLGIIGAVDGDDPAVFRPIQKYINGTWYNVVQV
;
A
#
# COMPACT_ATOMS: atom_id res chain seq x y z
N ASN A 1 -17.86 -35.92 -14.69
CA ASN A 1 -18.59 -35.05 -15.63
C ASN A 1 -17.94 -33.69 -15.67
N ALA A 2 -17.88 -33.05 -16.84
CA ALA A 2 -17.45 -31.66 -16.93
C ALA A 2 -18.44 -30.74 -16.17
N VAL A 3 -17.92 -29.69 -15.54
CA VAL A 3 -18.74 -28.65 -14.91
C VAL A 3 -19.47 -27.85 -16.00
N SER A 4 -20.77 -27.62 -15.85
CA SER A 4 -21.53 -26.78 -16.78
C SER A 4 -21.11 -25.32 -16.67
N THR A 5 -21.21 -24.56 -17.75
CA THR A 5 -20.95 -23.10 -17.71
C THR A 5 -21.86 -22.46 -16.65
N ASP A 6 -21.28 -21.62 -15.79
CA ASP A 6 -21.94 -20.98 -14.65
C ASP A 6 -22.55 -21.95 -13.61
N GLY A 7 -22.28 -23.25 -13.73
CA GLY A 7 -22.61 -24.25 -12.72
C GLY A 7 -21.49 -24.41 -11.70
N ALA A 8 -21.84 -24.59 -10.43
CA ALA A 8 -20.88 -24.89 -9.37
C ALA A 8 -20.67 -26.40 -9.25
N GLN A 9 -19.41 -26.83 -9.16
CA GLN A 9 -19.05 -28.22 -8.90
C GLN A 9 -17.82 -28.31 -7.99
N ALA A 10 -17.88 -29.17 -6.97
CA ALA A 10 -16.74 -29.55 -6.15
C ALA A 10 -16.22 -30.94 -6.55
N LEU A 11 -14.90 -31.12 -6.46
CA LEU A 11 -14.21 -32.39 -6.74
C LEU A 11 -13.63 -33.02 -5.47
N LEU A 12 -13.20 -32.20 -4.51
CA LEU A 12 -12.70 -32.62 -3.21
C LEU A 12 -13.42 -31.85 -2.11
N ARG A 13 -13.70 -32.52 -0.99
CA ARG A 13 -14.30 -31.92 0.20
C ARG A 13 -13.56 -32.40 1.45
N GLN A 14 -13.38 -31.50 2.40
CA GLN A 14 -12.92 -31.80 3.75
C GLN A 14 -13.93 -31.24 4.76
N ASP A 15 -14.42 -32.11 5.63
CA ASP A 15 -15.40 -31.76 6.67
C ASP A 15 -14.66 -31.37 7.96
N HIS A 16 -15.08 -30.27 8.57
CA HIS A 16 -14.65 -29.81 9.90
C HIS A 16 -15.87 -29.70 10.83
N ALA A 17 -15.65 -29.47 12.12
CA ALA A 17 -16.71 -29.42 13.13
C ALA A 17 -17.83 -28.41 12.81
N ASP A 18 -17.46 -27.25 12.24
CA ASP A 18 -18.35 -26.10 12.04
C ASP A 18 -18.42 -25.61 10.58
N ARG A 19 -17.65 -26.21 9.67
CA ARG A 19 -17.58 -25.81 8.27
C ARG A 19 -17.06 -26.94 7.39
N GLN A 20 -17.13 -26.72 6.08
CA GLN A 20 -16.56 -27.58 5.07
C GLN A 20 -15.66 -26.75 4.14
N PHE A 21 -14.58 -27.36 3.68
CA PHE A 21 -13.74 -26.82 2.61
C PHE A 21 -13.87 -27.67 1.36
N MET A 22 -13.88 -27.02 0.20
CA MET A 22 -14.01 -27.68 -1.09
C MET A 22 -12.94 -27.18 -2.05
N ILE A 23 -12.42 -28.09 -2.88
CA ILE A 23 -11.74 -27.73 -4.12
C ILE A 23 -12.73 -27.94 -5.26
N GLY A 24 -13.00 -26.88 -6.00
CA GLY A 24 -14.04 -26.86 -7.02
C GLY A 24 -13.98 -25.62 -7.88
N GLY A 25 -15.09 -25.30 -8.53
CA GLY A 25 -15.17 -24.13 -9.38
C GLY A 25 -16.57 -23.80 -9.87
N LEU A 26 -16.66 -22.64 -10.52
CA LEU A 26 -17.80 -22.18 -11.30
C LEU A 26 -17.42 -22.32 -12.77
N GLY A 27 -18.14 -23.15 -13.53
CA GLY A 27 -17.72 -23.55 -14.87
C GLY A 27 -17.44 -22.37 -15.80
N ASN A 28 -16.26 -22.39 -16.44
CA ASN A 28 -15.70 -21.33 -17.29
C ASN A 28 -15.44 -19.98 -16.60
N LYS A 29 -15.47 -19.91 -15.26
CA LYS A 29 -15.30 -18.66 -14.51
C LYS A 29 -14.27 -18.74 -13.39
N GLN A 30 -14.28 -19.82 -12.61
CA GLN A 30 -13.51 -19.91 -11.37
C GLN A 30 -13.03 -21.33 -11.11
N PHE A 31 -11.82 -21.48 -10.57
CA PHE A 31 -11.34 -22.72 -9.96
C PHE A 31 -10.51 -22.41 -8.72
N GLY A 32 -10.82 -23.04 -7.58
CA GLY A 32 -10.16 -22.72 -6.33
C GLY A 32 -10.71 -23.41 -5.10
N ILE A 33 -10.47 -22.78 -3.95
CA ILE A 33 -10.84 -23.23 -2.62
C ILE A 33 -12.05 -22.42 -2.14
N TYR A 34 -13.05 -23.13 -1.63
CA TYR A 34 -14.28 -22.54 -1.10
C TYR A 34 -14.54 -23.07 0.30
N MET A 35 -15.07 -22.21 1.17
CA MET A 35 -15.49 -22.54 2.53
C MET A 35 -16.99 -22.33 2.66
N ILE A 36 -17.68 -23.27 3.31
CA ILE A 36 -19.10 -23.16 3.65
C ILE A 36 -19.25 -23.49 5.14
N ASN A 37 -19.79 -22.56 5.92
CA ASN A 37 -20.11 -22.79 7.32
C ASN A 37 -21.35 -23.68 7.43
N ASN A 38 -21.37 -24.59 8.41
CA ASN A 38 -22.48 -25.51 8.62
C ASN A 38 -23.79 -24.79 8.98
N SER A 39 -23.70 -23.55 9.50
CA SER A 39 -24.84 -22.70 9.83
C SER A 39 -25.45 -21.98 8.63
N ARG A 40 -24.81 -21.99 7.45
CA ARG A 40 -25.32 -21.32 6.25
C ARG A 40 -26.56 -22.04 5.73
N THR A 41 -27.65 -21.30 5.56
CA THR A 41 -28.91 -21.80 4.97
C THR A 41 -29.22 -21.17 3.61
N ALA A 42 -28.67 -19.99 3.30
CA ALA A 42 -28.80 -19.35 2.00
C ALA A 42 -27.74 -19.86 1.01
N ASN A 43 -28.09 -19.95 -0.28
CA ASN A 43 -27.14 -20.31 -1.33
C ASN A 43 -25.92 -19.37 -1.33
N GLY A 44 -24.72 -19.93 -1.43
CA GLY A 44 -23.46 -19.19 -1.49
C GLY A 44 -22.33 -19.90 -0.73
N THR A 45 -21.23 -19.19 -0.58
CA THR A 45 -20.04 -19.62 0.17
C THR A 45 -19.66 -18.54 1.18
N ASP A 46 -19.00 -18.94 2.27
CA ASP A 46 -18.57 -18.06 3.36
C ASP A 46 -17.12 -17.57 3.20
N GLY A 47 -16.35 -18.23 2.36
CA GLY A 47 -15.00 -17.81 1.98
C GLY A 47 -14.61 -18.41 0.63
N GLN A 48 -13.85 -17.65 -0.16
CA GLN A 48 -13.42 -18.04 -1.50
C GLN A 48 -11.99 -17.56 -1.76
N ALA A 49 -11.17 -18.43 -2.31
CA ALA A 49 -9.87 -18.09 -2.87
C ALA A 49 -9.68 -18.90 -4.17
N TYR A 50 -9.71 -18.23 -5.32
CA TYR A 50 -9.82 -18.90 -6.62
C TYR A 50 -9.06 -18.16 -7.73
N MET A 51 -8.70 -18.92 -8.77
CA MET A 51 -8.23 -18.38 -10.03
C MET A 51 -9.43 -18.10 -10.95
N ASP A 52 -9.50 -16.91 -11.55
CA ASP A 52 -10.51 -16.61 -12.57
C ASP A 52 -10.12 -17.15 -13.96
N ASN A 53 -10.99 -16.95 -14.95
CA ASN A 53 -10.76 -17.34 -16.33
C ASN A 53 -9.67 -16.51 -17.05
N ASN A 54 -9.11 -15.48 -16.42
CA ASN A 54 -7.98 -14.68 -16.93
C ASN A 54 -6.65 -15.02 -16.23
N GLY A 55 -6.66 -15.95 -15.27
CA GLY A 55 -5.47 -16.33 -14.51
C GLY A 55 -5.16 -15.44 -13.29
N ASN A 56 -6.05 -14.51 -12.92
CA ASN A 56 -5.89 -13.73 -11.70
C ASN A 56 -6.22 -14.60 -10.49
N TRP A 57 -5.51 -14.41 -9.38
CA TRP A 57 -5.86 -15.01 -8.08
C TRP A 57 -6.69 -14.03 -7.26
N LEU A 58 -7.93 -14.40 -6.94
CA LEU A 58 -8.88 -13.59 -6.18
C LEU A 58 -9.16 -14.23 -4.82
N CYS A 59 -9.39 -13.38 -3.82
CA CYS A 59 -9.87 -13.76 -2.50
C CYS A 59 -11.07 -12.88 -2.15
N GLY A 60 -12.13 -13.46 -1.60
CA GLY A 60 -13.29 -12.70 -1.11
C GLY A 60 -13.00 -11.84 0.14
N ALA A 61 -11.83 -12.03 0.74
CA ALA A 61 -11.36 -11.35 1.94
C ALA A 61 -9.90 -10.85 1.76
N GLN A 62 -9.20 -10.62 2.87
CA GLN A 62 -7.81 -10.15 2.84
C GLN A 62 -6.85 -11.23 2.29
N VAL A 63 -5.81 -10.79 1.57
CA VAL A 63 -4.62 -11.58 1.27
C VAL A 63 -3.49 -11.08 2.17
N ILE A 64 -3.03 -11.92 3.09
CA ILE A 64 -2.03 -11.57 4.10
C ILE A 64 -0.74 -12.35 3.78
N PRO A 65 0.22 -11.76 3.05
CA PRO A 65 1.51 -12.40 2.80
C PRO A 65 2.35 -12.42 4.08
N GLY A 66 3.18 -13.47 4.23
CA GLY A 66 4.18 -13.53 5.31
C GLY A 66 5.34 -12.53 5.14
N ASN A 67 5.48 -11.93 3.95
CA ASN A 67 6.50 -10.94 3.63
C ASN A 67 5.93 -9.89 2.67
N TYR A 68 6.00 -8.62 3.06
CA TYR A 68 5.50 -7.48 2.29
C TYR A 68 6.58 -6.77 1.45
N GLY A 69 7.81 -7.29 1.35
CA GLY A 69 8.94 -6.60 0.72
C GLY A 69 8.71 -6.16 -0.74
N ASN A 70 7.94 -6.93 -1.52
CA ASN A 70 7.53 -6.55 -2.87
C ASN A 70 6.45 -5.45 -2.92
N PHE A 71 5.74 -5.20 -1.81
CA PHE A 71 4.80 -4.08 -1.65
C PHE A 71 5.49 -2.85 -1.05
N ASP A 72 6.24 -3.04 0.03
CA ASP A 72 6.95 -1.99 0.79
C ASP A 72 7.99 -1.26 -0.06
N SER A 73 8.51 -1.90 -1.10
CA SER A 73 9.46 -1.31 -2.05
C SER A 73 8.83 -0.33 -3.05
N ARG A 74 7.51 -0.27 -3.14
CA ARG A 74 6.80 0.47 -4.21
C ARG A 74 6.19 1.79 -3.74
N TYR A 75 5.93 1.95 -2.44
CA TYR A 75 5.13 3.04 -1.92
C TYR A 75 5.87 3.86 -0.86
N VAL A 76 5.56 5.16 -0.81
CA VAL A 76 5.96 6.02 0.30
C VAL A 76 5.14 5.62 1.52
N ARG A 77 5.83 5.29 2.61
CA ARG A 77 5.21 4.90 3.87
C ARG A 77 5.13 6.03 4.89
N ASP A 78 5.97 7.06 4.73
CA ASP A 78 6.00 8.23 5.61
C ASP A 78 6.67 9.45 4.92
N VAL A 79 6.37 10.66 5.40
CA VAL A 79 6.92 11.93 4.93
C VAL A 79 7.22 12.83 6.14
N ARG A 80 8.39 13.46 6.17
CA ARG A 80 8.78 14.36 7.26
C ARG A 80 9.64 15.54 6.82
N LEU A 81 9.79 16.51 7.71
CA LEU A 81 10.87 17.50 7.65
C LEU A 81 12.11 16.94 8.35
N GLY A 82 13.23 16.89 7.64
CA GLY A 82 14.51 16.39 8.17
C GLY A 82 15.24 17.42 9.02
N THR A 83 16.56 17.23 9.14
CA THR A 83 17.43 18.04 10.00
C THR A 83 17.42 19.52 9.62
N ARG A 84 17.44 20.37 10.64
CA ARG A 84 17.56 21.83 10.51
C ARG A 84 18.85 22.21 9.76
N VAL A 85 18.72 23.05 8.74
CA VAL A 85 19.82 23.71 8.03
C VAL A 85 19.62 25.21 8.18
N VAL A 86 20.68 25.95 8.53
CA VAL A 86 20.63 27.42 8.61
C VAL A 86 21.49 27.99 7.50
N GLN A 87 20.98 28.97 6.77
CA GLN A 87 21.68 29.64 5.69
C GLN A 87 21.39 31.13 5.76
N THR A 88 22.43 31.96 5.63
CA THR A 88 22.29 33.40 5.53
C THR A 88 21.68 33.77 4.18
N MET A 89 20.57 34.51 4.21
CA MET A 89 19.98 35.17 3.06
C MET A 89 20.62 36.56 2.94
N GLN A 90 21.46 36.72 1.92
CA GLN A 90 22.05 38.01 1.58
C GLN A 90 20.99 38.99 1.08
N LYS A 91 21.16 40.26 1.45
CA LYS A 91 20.30 41.36 1.00
C LYS A 91 20.08 41.35 -0.51
N GLY A 92 18.81 41.45 -0.94
CA GLY A 92 18.43 41.62 -2.34
C GLY A 92 18.53 40.35 -3.20
N VAL A 93 18.77 39.19 -2.58
CA VAL A 93 18.92 37.91 -3.29
C VAL A 93 17.77 36.97 -2.94
N MET A 94 17.21 36.31 -3.95
CA MET A 94 16.30 35.19 -3.77
C MET A 94 17.10 33.91 -3.51
N TYR A 95 16.79 33.21 -2.43
CA TYR A 95 17.44 31.95 -2.07
C TYR A 95 16.48 30.79 -2.12
N GLU A 96 16.88 29.77 -2.87
CA GLU A 96 16.19 28.48 -2.93
C GLU A 96 17.16 27.34 -2.66
N LYS A 97 16.68 26.29 -2.00
CA LYS A 97 17.45 25.08 -1.72
C LYS A 97 16.62 23.87 -2.12
N SER A 98 17.02 23.21 -3.20
CA SER A 98 16.27 22.08 -3.77
C SER A 98 15.90 21.05 -2.70
N GLY A 99 14.63 20.64 -2.70
CA GLY A 99 14.11 19.66 -1.76
C GLY A 99 13.93 20.17 -0.32
N HIS A 100 14.06 21.47 -0.07
CA HIS A 100 13.89 22.05 1.27
C HIS A 100 12.73 23.04 1.30
N ALA A 101 12.11 23.16 2.47
CA ALA A 101 11.17 24.22 2.79
C ALA A 101 11.79 25.18 3.82
N ILE A 102 11.43 26.47 3.75
CA ILE A 102 11.72 27.43 4.82
C ILE A 102 10.79 27.11 5.99
N THR A 103 11.37 26.96 7.18
CA THR A 103 10.65 26.67 8.43
C THR A 103 10.88 27.73 9.50
N GLY A 104 11.56 28.82 9.16
CA GLY A 104 11.79 29.93 10.07
C GLY A 104 12.72 30.98 9.46
N LEU A 105 12.61 32.21 9.94
CA LEU A 105 13.48 33.34 9.62
C LEU A 105 13.95 33.97 10.93
N GLY A 106 15.22 34.32 11.02
CA GLY A 106 15.73 35.20 12.06
C GLY A 106 16.04 36.55 11.43
N ILE A 107 15.45 37.63 11.95
CA ILE A 107 15.68 38.99 11.46
C ILE A 107 16.70 39.65 12.39
N ILE A 108 17.84 40.06 11.85
CA ILE A 108 18.94 40.69 12.59
C ILE A 108 19.04 42.15 12.15
N GLY A 109 18.55 43.06 13.00
CA GLY A 109 18.63 44.50 12.74
C GLY A 109 17.47 45.03 11.90
N ALA A 110 17.77 45.80 10.85
CA ALA A 110 16.76 46.37 9.96
C ALA A 110 16.29 45.34 8.90
N VAL A 111 15.09 45.56 8.33
CA VAL A 111 14.35 44.65 7.45
C VAL A 111 15.11 44.19 6.18
N ASP A 112 16.24 44.83 5.83
CA ASP A 112 17.03 44.54 4.62
C ASP A 112 18.50 44.19 4.93
N GLY A 113 18.76 43.50 6.05
CA GLY A 113 20.07 42.99 6.43
C GLY A 113 20.36 41.58 5.88
N ASP A 114 21.55 41.06 6.17
CA ASP A 114 21.87 39.65 5.95
C ASP A 114 21.22 38.81 7.07
N ASP A 115 20.16 38.08 6.74
CA ASP A 115 19.29 37.40 7.72
C ASP A 115 19.38 35.88 7.63
N PRO A 116 19.48 35.13 8.74
CA PRO A 116 19.45 33.67 8.70
C PRO A 116 18.05 33.13 8.37
N ALA A 117 17.95 32.31 7.32
CA ALA A 117 16.81 31.45 7.06
C ALA A 117 17.07 30.02 7.53
N VAL A 118 16.03 29.42 8.10
CA VAL A 118 16.04 28.03 8.54
C VAL A 118 15.31 27.19 7.49
N PHE A 119 16.04 26.26 6.90
CA PHE A 119 15.53 25.28 5.94
C PHE A 119 15.46 23.90 6.58
N ARG A 120 14.52 23.08 6.14
CA ARG A 120 14.50 21.64 6.42
C ARG A 120 14.26 20.86 5.13
N PRO A 121 15.02 19.78 4.86
CA PRO A 121 14.76 18.94 3.71
C PRO A 121 13.42 18.23 3.91
N ILE A 122 12.60 18.19 2.87
CA ILE A 122 11.44 17.32 2.83
C ILE A 122 11.96 15.91 2.53
N GLN A 123 11.63 14.94 3.37
CA GLN A 123 12.08 13.56 3.25
C GLN A 123 10.89 12.62 3.09
N LYS A 124 11.06 11.56 2.29
CA LYS A 124 10.10 10.46 2.11
C LYS A 124 10.72 9.13 2.51
N TYR A 125 9.94 8.26 3.14
CA TYR A 125 10.36 6.94 3.60
C TYR A 125 9.86 5.85 2.65
N ILE A 126 10.80 5.15 2.00
CA ILE A 126 10.50 4.05 1.07
C ILE A 126 11.41 2.89 1.46
N ASN A 127 10.84 1.70 1.63
CA ASN A 127 11.56 0.46 1.91
C ASN A 127 12.66 0.57 2.98
N GLY A 128 12.33 1.06 4.17
CA GLY A 128 13.33 1.14 5.24
C GLY A 128 14.26 2.37 5.19
N THR A 129 14.22 3.16 4.12
CA THR A 129 15.19 4.23 3.86
C THR A 129 14.52 5.59 3.70
N TRP A 130 15.12 6.62 4.31
CA TRP A 130 14.72 8.02 4.13
C TRP A 130 15.47 8.64 2.95
N TYR A 131 14.73 9.23 2.01
CA TYR A 131 15.25 9.94 0.85
C TYR A 131 14.87 11.41 0.93
N ASN A 132 15.79 12.31 0.56
CA ASN A 132 15.42 13.71 0.32
C ASN A 132 14.59 13.81 -0.97
N VAL A 133 13.55 14.62 -0.93
CA VAL A 133 12.75 14.96 -2.12
C VAL A 133 13.57 15.88 -3.03
N VAL A 134 13.31 15.84 -4.33
CA VAL A 134 13.94 16.69 -5.34
C VAL A 134 12.94 17.76 -5.78
N GLN A 135 13.42 18.99 -6.01
CA GLN A 135 12.66 20.08 -6.64
C GLN A 135 13.10 20.22 -8.11
N VAL A 136 12.13 20.43 -9.01
CA VAL A 136 12.31 20.65 -10.46
C VAL A 136 12.12 22.11 -10.83
#